data_AF-A0A432QME5-F1
#
_entry.id   AF-A0A432QME5-F1
#
_cell.length_a   1.000
_cell.length_b   1.000
_cell.length_c   1.000
_cell.angle_alpha   90.00
_cell.angle_beta   90.00
_cell.angle_gamma   90.00
#
_symmetry.space_group_name_H-M   'P 1'
#
loop_
_entity.id
_entity.type
_entity.pdbx_description
1 polymer ?
#
loop_
_entity_poly.entity_id
_entity_poly.type
_entity_poly.pdbx_seq_one_letter_code
_entity_poly.pdbx_strand_id
1 'polypeptide(L)'
;MKKQWIRFTPCLSFSLLFFLSACSSYNTSSVSRTNHPDISLTCDNDQYRESMIIPVESEQDLEEELAGLEKLGNWKNSSGAEAQEQKGIVYDFPVTINPQVEFYIDLFQNKQKKYFKHWLERSTRYLPVIRRELAAAGLPQDLAYLAMIESGFNPSAYSHAHAAGLWQFIRGTGKIYGL
;
A
#
# COMPACT_ATOMS: atom_id res chain seq x y z
N MET A 1 32.95 9.52 -61.33
CA MET A 1 33.07 10.99 -61.43
C MET A 1 32.46 11.63 -60.20
N LYS A 2 33.07 12.72 -59.73
CA LYS A 2 32.95 13.37 -58.42
C LYS A 2 31.62 14.11 -58.19
N LYS A 3 31.29 14.37 -56.90
CA LYS A 3 30.74 15.60 -56.25
C LYS A 3 29.70 15.22 -55.18
N GLN A 4 29.95 15.24 -53.85
CA GLN A 4 30.25 16.32 -52.89
C GLN A 4 29.09 17.30 -52.57
N TRP A 5 28.55 17.14 -51.34
CA TRP A 5 28.03 18.09 -50.31
C TRP A 5 26.96 19.15 -50.61
N ILE A 6 26.06 19.39 -49.64
CA ILE A 6 25.96 20.63 -48.80
C ILE A 6 24.86 20.49 -47.73
N ARG A 7 25.17 20.88 -46.49
CA ARG A 7 24.26 21.10 -45.35
C ARG A 7 23.62 22.49 -45.43
N PHE A 8 22.37 22.64 -44.98
CA PHE A 8 21.81 23.93 -44.58
C PHE A 8 20.92 23.79 -43.34
N THR A 9 21.36 24.41 -42.25
CA THR A 9 20.51 24.93 -41.16
C THR A 9 20.50 26.44 -41.29
N PRO A 10 19.37 27.10 -40.98
CA PRO A 10 19.47 28.29 -40.14
C PRO A 10 18.46 28.34 -39.01
N CYS A 11 18.99 28.88 -37.92
CA CYS A 11 18.39 29.33 -36.68
C CYS A 11 17.45 30.51 -36.92
N LEU A 12 16.31 30.59 -36.22
CA LEU A 12 15.58 31.84 -36.04
C LEU A 12 15.02 31.95 -34.62
N SER A 13 15.70 32.84 -33.91
CA SER A 13 15.42 33.47 -32.63
C SER A 13 13.97 33.93 -32.45
N PHE A 14 13.41 33.69 -31.27
CA PHE A 14 12.36 34.54 -30.70
C PHE A 14 12.68 34.80 -29.23
N SER A 15 13.04 36.05 -28.93
CA SER A 15 13.27 36.56 -27.57
C SER A 15 12.59 37.92 -27.45
N LEU A 16 11.68 38.04 -26.48
CA LEU A 16 11.32 39.19 -25.63
C LEU A 16 10.00 38.82 -24.92
N LEU A 17 9.95 38.55 -23.60
CA LEU A 17 9.91 39.52 -22.48
C LEU A 17 8.74 40.51 -22.62
N PHE A 18 7.90 40.85 -21.65
CA PHE A 18 7.99 40.98 -20.19
C PHE A 18 6.53 41.21 -19.68
N PHE A 19 6.21 40.92 -18.41
CA PHE A 19 5.71 41.91 -17.43
C PHE A 19 5.02 41.32 -16.18
N LEU A 20 5.64 41.62 -15.02
CA LEU A 20 5.09 41.98 -13.69
C LEU A 20 4.23 40.95 -12.92
N SER A 21 4.29 40.84 -11.60
CA SER A 21 4.50 41.88 -10.59
C SER A 21 4.91 41.27 -9.25
N ALA A 22 5.83 41.93 -8.53
CA ALA A 22 6.18 41.67 -7.14
C ALA A 22 5.93 42.95 -6.32
N CYS A 23 5.27 42.80 -5.17
CA CYS A 23 5.17 43.70 -4.00
C CYS A 23 4.61 42.79 -2.87
N SER A 24 4.95 42.87 -1.59
CA SER A 24 5.50 43.92 -0.71
C SER A 24 5.99 43.23 0.59
N SER A 25 7.17 43.51 1.15
CA SER A 25 7.42 44.41 2.32
C SER A 25 6.95 43.89 3.69
N TYR A 26 7.58 44.14 4.85
CA TYR A 26 8.95 44.23 5.35
C TYR A 26 8.86 44.18 6.91
N ASN A 27 9.92 43.69 7.54
CA ASN A 27 10.53 44.07 8.83
C ASN A 27 9.87 43.89 10.24
N THR A 28 10.78 43.43 11.12
CA THR A 28 11.02 43.71 12.56
C THR A 28 10.05 43.21 13.65
N SER A 29 10.59 42.38 14.55
CA SER A 29 10.54 42.56 16.02
C SER A 29 11.46 41.55 16.71
N SER A 30 12.47 42.08 17.39
CA SER A 30 13.25 41.38 18.43
C SER A 30 12.36 41.08 19.63
N VAL A 31 12.28 39.81 20.08
CA VAL A 31 11.70 39.48 21.39
C VAL A 31 12.59 38.47 22.11
N SER A 32 12.73 38.77 23.39
CA SER A 32 13.69 38.32 24.38
C SER A 32 13.56 36.85 24.76
N ARG A 33 14.74 36.27 25.00
CA ARG A 33 15.03 35.02 25.67
C ARG A 33 14.32 34.96 27.05
N THR A 34 13.47 33.95 27.28
CA THR A 34 13.18 33.45 28.62
C THR A 34 13.31 31.92 28.61
N ASN A 35 14.01 31.40 29.62
CA ASN A 35 14.48 30.02 29.70
C ASN A 35 13.30 29.07 29.96
N HIS A 36 13.09 28.11 29.07
CA HIS A 36 12.34 26.89 29.35
C HIS A 36 13.22 25.70 28.95
N PRO A 37 13.38 24.66 29.80
CA PRO A 37 14.16 23.49 29.43
C PRO A 37 13.40 22.70 28.36
N ASP A 38 13.82 22.86 27.10
CA ASP A 38 13.42 21.97 26.00
C ASP A 38 14.05 20.60 26.25
N ILE A 39 13.19 19.62 26.47
CA ILE A 39 13.53 18.20 26.37
C ILE A 39 13.82 17.96 24.89
N SER A 40 15.11 17.94 24.54
CA SER A 40 15.57 17.55 23.21
C SER A 40 15.19 16.10 22.96
N LEU A 41 14.10 15.89 22.22
CA LEU A 41 13.86 14.65 21.48
C LEU A 41 14.91 14.59 20.36
N THR A 42 16.12 14.15 20.71
CA THR A 42 17.07 13.68 19.70
C THR A 42 16.47 12.42 19.08
N CYS A 43 16.11 12.53 17.81
CA CYS A 43 15.69 11.45 16.94
C CYS A 43 16.88 10.56 16.59
N ASP A 44 17.47 9.89 17.57
CA ASP A 44 18.57 8.96 17.36
C ASP A 44 18.24 7.64 18.03
N ASN A 45 17.52 6.78 17.30
CA ASN A 45 17.64 5.34 17.52
C ASN A 45 17.29 4.56 16.23
N ASP A 46 18.09 4.78 15.19
CA ASP A 46 17.99 4.03 13.91
C ASP A 46 18.52 2.59 14.02
N GLN A 47 19.03 2.17 15.18
CA GLN A 47 19.70 0.87 15.31
C GLN A 47 18.74 -0.34 15.40
N TYR A 48 17.42 -0.11 15.54
CA TYR A 48 16.42 -1.18 15.70
C TYR A 48 15.39 -1.29 14.57
N ARG A 49 15.55 -0.55 13.47
CA ARG A 49 14.59 -0.54 12.36
C ARG A 49 14.97 -1.45 11.19
N GLU A 50 16.25 -1.78 11.05
CA GLU A 50 16.75 -2.57 9.92
C GLU A 50 16.28 -4.04 9.94
N SER A 51 16.09 -4.61 11.14
CA SER A 51 15.75 -6.04 11.31
C SER A 51 14.27 -6.38 11.09
N MET A 52 13.42 -5.39 10.77
CA MET A 52 11.98 -5.59 10.54
C MET A 52 11.49 -4.96 9.23
N ILE A 53 12.36 -4.82 8.24
CA ILE A 53 11.92 -4.56 6.87
C ILE A 53 11.73 -5.94 6.22
N ILE A 54 10.49 -6.45 6.29
CA ILE A 54 10.13 -7.53 5.38
C ILE A 54 10.21 -6.94 3.97
N PRO A 55 10.89 -7.59 3.02
CA PRO A 55 10.85 -7.16 1.64
C PRO A 55 9.39 -7.01 1.26
N VAL A 56 8.99 -5.77 0.91
CA VAL A 56 7.76 -5.57 0.14
C VAL A 56 7.86 -6.53 -1.03
N GLU A 57 6.77 -7.25 -1.32
CA GLU A 57 6.72 -8.22 -2.43
C GLU A 57 7.41 -7.59 -3.64
N SER A 58 8.41 -8.30 -4.17
CA SER A 58 9.25 -7.71 -5.20
C SER A 58 8.41 -7.45 -6.45
N GLU A 59 8.74 -6.41 -7.22
CA GLU A 59 8.03 -6.14 -8.49
C GLU A 59 8.02 -7.36 -9.43
N GLN A 60 9.04 -8.22 -9.31
CA GLN A 60 9.17 -9.49 -10.04
C GLN A 60 8.15 -10.54 -9.57
N ASP A 61 7.82 -10.57 -8.28
CA ASP A 61 6.79 -11.48 -7.74
C ASP A 61 5.40 -11.05 -8.20
N LEU A 62 5.13 -9.74 -8.25
CA LEU A 62 3.87 -9.19 -8.77
C LEU A 62 3.65 -9.52 -10.24
N GLU A 63 4.66 -9.33 -11.09
CA GLU A 63 4.53 -9.58 -12.52
C GLU A 63 4.23 -11.06 -12.81
N GLU A 64 4.87 -11.97 -12.08
CA GLU A 64 4.59 -13.40 -12.22
C GLU A 64 3.20 -13.78 -11.70
N GLU A 65 2.74 -13.15 -10.62
CA GLU A 65 1.37 -13.33 -10.12
C GLU A 65 0.35 -12.89 -11.17
N LEU A 66 0.50 -11.68 -11.71
CA LEU A 66 -0.37 -11.13 -12.75
C LEU A 66 -0.37 -12.02 -14.01
N ALA A 67 0.79 -12.49 -14.44
CA ALA A 67 0.91 -13.42 -15.56
C ALA A 67 0.29 -14.79 -15.28
N GLY A 68 0.29 -15.24 -14.02
CA GLY A 68 -0.42 -16.45 -13.57
C GLY A 68 -1.93 -16.27 -13.65
N LEU A 69 -2.44 -15.14 -13.16
CA LEU A 69 -3.86 -14.81 -13.17
C LEU A 69 -4.42 -14.60 -14.58
N GLU A 70 -3.67 -13.96 -15.47
CA GLU A 70 -4.09 -13.76 -16.87
C GLU A 70 -4.40 -15.09 -17.56
N LYS A 71 -3.61 -16.13 -17.27
CA LYS A 71 -3.81 -17.48 -17.84
C LYS A 71 -5.10 -18.16 -17.39
N LEU A 72 -5.62 -17.80 -16.22
CA LEU A 72 -6.87 -18.35 -15.69
C LEU A 72 -8.11 -17.77 -16.37
N GLY A 73 -7.95 -16.65 -17.09
CA GLY A 73 -9.01 -15.97 -17.81
C GLY A 73 -9.99 -15.22 -16.89
N ASN A 74 -11.08 -14.72 -17.48
CA ASN A 74 -12.04 -13.88 -16.77
C ASN A 74 -12.71 -14.61 -15.61
N TRP A 75 -13.00 -13.84 -14.55
CA TRP A 75 -13.89 -14.24 -13.47
C TRP A 75 -15.22 -14.70 -14.06
N LYS A 76 -15.41 -16.01 -14.13
CA LYS A 76 -16.72 -16.57 -14.44
C LYS A 76 -17.49 -16.45 -13.14
N ASN A 77 -18.54 -15.63 -13.16
CA ASN A 77 -19.65 -15.85 -12.25
C ASN A 77 -20.09 -17.28 -12.51
N SER A 78 -19.66 -18.20 -11.64
CA SER A 78 -20.33 -19.48 -11.53
C SER A 78 -21.75 -19.13 -11.12
N SER A 79 -22.64 -19.00 -12.09
CA SER A 79 -24.07 -18.79 -11.91
C SER A 79 -24.54 -19.88 -10.94
N GLY A 80 -24.64 -19.54 -9.65
CA GLY A 80 -25.00 -20.49 -8.61
C GLY A 80 -24.11 -21.74 -8.51
N ALA A 81 -22.77 -21.62 -8.50
CA ALA A 81 -22.00 -22.68 -7.86
C ALA A 81 -22.24 -22.58 -6.35
N GLU A 82 -23.14 -23.44 -5.89
CA GLU A 82 -23.40 -23.74 -4.49
C GLU A 82 -22.07 -23.78 -3.74
N ALA A 83 -21.94 -22.96 -2.70
CA ALA A 83 -20.83 -23.04 -1.77
C ALA A 83 -20.75 -24.49 -1.30
N GLN A 84 -19.74 -25.24 -1.78
CA GLN A 84 -19.56 -26.61 -1.35
C GLN A 84 -19.26 -26.53 0.15
N GLU A 85 -20.19 -27.05 0.95
CA GLU A 85 -20.12 -27.12 2.40
C GLU A 85 -18.92 -27.99 2.78
N GLN A 86 -17.75 -27.35 2.90
CA GLN A 86 -16.53 -27.99 3.39
C GLN A 86 -16.76 -28.31 4.85
N LYS A 87 -17.11 -29.57 5.11
CA LYS A 87 -17.45 -30.11 6.43
C LYS A 87 -16.28 -29.94 7.40
N GLY A 88 -16.26 -28.84 8.14
CA GLY A 88 -15.30 -28.58 9.22
C GLY A 88 -15.06 -27.11 9.58
N ILE A 89 -15.36 -26.15 8.70
CA ILE A 89 -15.10 -24.72 8.94
C ILE A 89 -16.35 -23.91 8.59
N VAL A 90 -16.88 -23.15 9.56
CA VAL A 90 -18.00 -22.24 9.37
C VAL A 90 -17.45 -20.83 9.20
N TYR A 91 -17.68 -20.24 8.02
CA TYR A 91 -17.36 -18.84 7.73
C TYR A 91 -18.56 -17.94 8.03
N ASP A 92 -18.31 -16.69 8.39
CA ASP A 92 -19.37 -15.71 8.70
C ASP A 92 -19.82 -14.87 7.49
N PHE A 93 -19.21 -15.09 6.32
CA PHE A 93 -19.69 -14.63 5.03
C PHE A 93 -19.51 -15.73 3.96
N PRO A 94 -20.28 -15.71 2.86
CA PRO A 94 -20.22 -16.78 1.86
C PRO A 94 -18.87 -16.81 1.16
N VAL A 95 -18.26 -17.99 1.14
CA VAL A 95 -17.00 -18.27 0.43
C VAL A 95 -17.28 -19.17 -0.76
N THR A 96 -16.70 -18.82 -1.91
CA THR A 96 -16.79 -19.61 -3.15
C THR A 96 -15.38 -20.02 -3.56
N ILE A 97 -15.23 -21.29 -3.95
CA ILE A 97 -13.98 -21.79 -4.54
C ILE A 97 -14.04 -21.62 -6.05
N ASN A 98 -13.02 -21.02 -6.63
CA ASN A 98 -12.85 -20.85 -8.06
C ASN A 98 -11.36 -20.94 -8.43
N PRO A 99 -11.01 -20.99 -9.73
CA PRO A 99 -9.63 -21.15 -10.16
C PRO A 99 -8.68 -20.08 -9.62
N GLN A 100 -9.13 -18.82 -9.48
CA GLN A 100 -8.34 -17.74 -8.91
C GLN A 100 -8.05 -17.97 -7.42
N VAL A 101 -9.05 -18.43 -6.66
CA VAL A 101 -8.88 -18.79 -5.25
C VAL A 101 -7.91 -19.96 -5.10
N GLU A 102 -8.04 -21.01 -5.93
CA GLU A 102 -7.11 -22.14 -5.93
C GLU A 102 -5.67 -21.72 -6.24
N PHE A 103 -5.49 -20.80 -7.20
CA PHE A 103 -4.18 -20.21 -7.51
C PHE A 103 -3.56 -19.52 -6.30
N TYR A 104 -4.33 -18.68 -5.58
CA TYR A 104 -3.83 -18.01 -4.38
C TYR A 104 -3.53 -18.99 -3.23
N ILE A 105 -4.35 -20.04 -3.07
CA ILE A 105 -4.07 -21.10 -2.10
C ILE A 105 -2.71 -21.75 -2.41
N ASP A 106 -2.45 -22.12 -3.66
CA ASP A 106 -1.17 -22.70 -4.07
C ASP A 106 0.00 -21.72 -3.86
N LEU A 107 -0.18 -20.47 -4.28
CA LEU A 107 0.82 -19.40 -4.15
C LEU A 107 1.28 -19.23 -2.70
N PHE A 108 0.33 -19.10 -1.76
CA PHE A 108 0.62 -18.90 -0.34
C PHE A 108 1.11 -20.16 0.38
N GLN A 109 0.76 -21.36 -0.12
CA GLN A 109 1.29 -22.61 0.43
C GLN A 109 2.71 -22.91 -0.04
N ASN A 110 3.08 -22.42 -1.23
CA ASN A 110 4.35 -22.72 -1.88
C ASN A 110 5.23 -21.47 -2.00
N LYS A 111 5.18 -20.77 -3.14
CA LYS A 111 6.14 -19.71 -3.51
C LYS A 111 6.23 -18.60 -2.47
N GLN A 112 5.10 -18.10 -1.98
CA GLN A 112 5.01 -16.98 -1.04
C GLN A 112 4.84 -17.43 0.43
N LYS A 113 5.04 -18.72 0.73
CA LYS A 113 4.90 -19.29 2.09
C LYS A 113 5.64 -18.52 3.17
N LYS A 114 6.82 -17.99 2.86
CA LYS A 114 7.62 -17.20 3.81
C LYS A 114 6.91 -15.91 4.24
N TYR A 115 6.35 -15.17 3.29
CA TYR A 115 5.60 -13.94 3.58
C TYR A 115 4.33 -14.25 4.36
N PHE A 116 3.57 -15.24 3.88
CA PHE A 116 2.34 -15.68 4.53
C PHE A 116 2.58 -16.10 5.99
N LYS A 117 3.68 -16.83 6.27
CA LYS A 117 4.08 -17.18 7.64
C LYS A 117 4.25 -15.95 8.53
N HIS A 118 4.92 -14.91 8.06
CA HIS A 118 5.12 -13.69 8.85
C HIS A 118 3.81 -12.93 9.08
N TRP A 119 2.90 -12.92 8.10
CA TRP A 119 1.58 -12.35 8.28
C TRP A 119 0.79 -13.09 9.36
N LEU A 120 0.85 -14.43 9.37
CA LEU A 120 0.25 -15.26 10.42
C LEU A 120 0.87 -14.97 11.80
N GLU A 121 2.20 -14.87 11.90
CA GLU A 121 2.90 -14.53 13.15
C GLU A 121 2.39 -13.19 13.71
N ARG A 122 2.30 -12.14 12.87
CA ARG A 122 1.78 -10.82 13.27
C ARG A 122 0.29 -10.85 13.60
N SER A 123 -0.49 -11.67 12.90
CA SER A 123 -1.95 -11.76 13.07
C SER A 123 -2.36 -12.09 14.50
N THR A 124 -1.52 -12.84 15.24
CA THR A 124 -1.77 -13.22 16.64
C THR A 124 -2.05 -12.03 17.55
N ARG A 125 -1.44 -10.88 17.26
CA ARG A 125 -1.62 -9.65 18.04
C ARG A 125 -2.91 -8.90 17.69
N TYR A 126 -3.29 -8.92 16.41
CA TYR A 126 -4.32 -8.02 15.87
C TYR A 126 -5.68 -8.70 15.70
N LEU A 127 -5.71 -9.98 15.33
CA LEU A 127 -6.96 -10.71 15.10
C LEU A 127 -7.92 -10.67 16.30
N PRO A 128 -7.48 -10.87 17.56
CA PRO A 128 -8.40 -10.82 18.70
C PRO A 128 -9.07 -9.45 18.87
N VAL A 129 -8.31 -8.38 18.64
CA VAL A 129 -8.82 -7.00 18.77
C VAL A 129 -9.77 -6.69 17.63
N ILE A 130 -9.34 -6.92 16.37
CA ILE A 130 -10.15 -6.62 15.19
C ILE A 130 -11.47 -7.41 15.22
N ARG A 131 -11.42 -8.71 15.51
CA ARG A 131 -12.63 -9.55 15.60
C ARG A 131 -13.58 -9.08 16.69
N ARG A 132 -13.06 -8.63 17.84
CA ARG A 132 -13.88 -8.06 18.91
C ARG A 132 -14.59 -6.79 18.45
N GLU A 133 -13.89 -5.87 17.79
CA GLU A 133 -14.49 -4.63 17.30
C GLU A 133 -15.51 -4.89 16.17
N LEU A 134 -15.20 -5.83 15.25
CA LEU A 134 -16.14 -6.25 14.21
C LEU A 134 -17.40 -6.88 14.82
N ALA A 135 -17.26 -7.77 15.79
CA ALA A 135 -18.38 -8.36 16.50
C ALA A 135 -19.23 -7.31 17.23
N ALA A 136 -18.60 -6.33 17.89
CA ALA A 136 -19.30 -5.23 18.54
C ALA A 136 -20.07 -4.34 17.54
N ALA A 137 -19.58 -4.23 16.31
CA ALA A 137 -20.25 -3.54 15.21
C ALA A 137 -21.30 -4.40 14.47
N GLY A 138 -21.48 -5.67 14.86
CA GLY A 138 -22.39 -6.60 14.17
C GLY A 138 -21.90 -7.01 12.78
N LEU A 139 -20.59 -6.94 12.53
CA LEU A 139 -19.95 -7.28 11.26
C LEU A 139 -19.36 -8.70 11.29
N PRO A 140 -19.22 -9.36 10.13
CA PRO A 140 -18.49 -10.62 10.01
C PRO A 140 -17.05 -10.45 10.51
N GLN A 141 -16.63 -11.31 11.44
CA GLN A 141 -15.32 -11.33 12.06
C GLN A 141 -14.21 -11.78 11.09
N ASP A 142 -14.52 -12.59 10.07
CA ASP A 142 -13.52 -13.00 9.07
C ASP A 142 -13.11 -11.86 8.13
N LEU A 143 -13.82 -10.72 8.13
CA LEU A 143 -13.33 -9.48 7.52
C LEU A 143 -11.99 -9.01 8.09
N ALA A 144 -11.61 -9.48 9.29
CA ALA A 144 -10.31 -9.22 9.88
C ALA A 144 -9.14 -9.65 8.97
N TYR A 145 -9.34 -10.64 8.09
CA TYR A 145 -8.32 -11.10 7.16
C TYR A 145 -8.06 -10.13 6.01
N LEU A 146 -8.90 -9.11 5.79
CA LEU A 146 -8.60 -8.06 4.82
C LEU A 146 -7.32 -7.28 5.22
N ALA A 147 -7.10 -7.04 6.51
CA ALA A 147 -5.86 -6.42 6.99
C ALA A 147 -4.61 -7.29 6.71
N MET A 148 -4.79 -8.60 6.50
CA MET A 148 -3.70 -9.49 6.08
C MET A 148 -3.28 -9.18 4.65
N ILE A 149 -4.22 -9.10 3.71
CA ILE A 149 -3.91 -8.86 2.30
C ILE A 149 -3.47 -7.41 2.05
N GLU A 150 -3.95 -6.45 2.84
CA GLU A 150 -3.62 -5.03 2.65
C GLU A 150 -2.21 -4.69 3.13
N SER A 151 -1.76 -5.28 4.24
CA SER A 151 -0.48 -4.88 4.87
C SER A 151 0.29 -6.02 5.54
N GLY A 152 -0.22 -7.25 5.52
CA GLY A 152 0.34 -8.34 6.30
C GLY A 152 0.32 -8.07 7.80
N PHE A 153 -0.74 -7.39 8.28
CA PHE A 153 -0.87 -6.88 9.65
C PHE A 153 0.29 -5.96 10.10
N ASN A 154 0.81 -5.12 9.20
CA ASN A 154 1.85 -4.15 9.55
C ASN A 154 1.23 -2.76 9.85
N PRO A 155 1.23 -2.29 11.10
CA PRO A 155 0.67 -0.98 11.46
C PRO A 155 1.49 0.20 10.93
N SER A 156 2.73 -0.04 10.51
CA SER A 156 3.64 0.98 9.96
C SER A 156 3.77 0.87 8.44
N ALA A 157 2.93 0.05 7.78
CA ALA A 157 2.91 -0.04 6.33
C ALA A 157 2.56 1.31 5.70
N TYR A 158 3.28 1.67 4.65
CA TYR A 158 3.08 2.91 3.89
C TYR A 158 3.40 2.66 2.43
N SER A 159 2.44 2.94 1.54
CA SER A 159 2.60 2.71 0.11
C SER A 159 3.05 3.97 -0.65
N HIS A 160 3.52 3.77 -1.88
CA HIS A 160 3.80 4.87 -2.81
C HIS A 160 2.56 5.70 -3.14
N ALA A 161 1.37 5.11 -3.08
CA ALA A 161 0.09 5.78 -3.27
C ALA A 161 -0.42 6.51 -2.01
N HIS A 162 0.42 6.63 -0.98
CA HIS A 162 0.09 7.29 0.30
C HIS A 162 -1.01 6.58 1.12
N ALA A 163 -1.19 5.29 0.92
CA ALA A 163 -1.99 4.44 1.79
C ALA A 163 -1.17 4.05 3.03
N ALA A 164 -1.81 3.99 4.21
CA ALA A 164 -1.10 3.78 5.47
C ALA A 164 -1.81 2.82 6.44
N GLY A 165 -1.01 2.15 7.26
CA GLY A 165 -1.45 1.33 8.38
C GLY A 165 -1.98 -0.04 7.99
N LEU A 166 -2.64 -0.70 8.96
CA LEU A 166 -3.14 -2.09 8.83
C LEU A 166 -4.09 -2.28 7.64
N TRP A 167 -4.91 -1.26 7.36
CA TRP A 167 -5.98 -1.28 6.37
C TRP A 167 -5.62 -0.53 5.08
N GLN A 168 -4.39 -0.01 4.96
CA GLN A 168 -3.97 0.81 3.82
C GLN A 168 -4.96 1.95 3.47
N PHE A 169 -5.41 2.70 4.49
CA PHE A 169 -6.27 3.85 4.23
C PHE A 169 -5.47 5.00 3.61
N ILE A 170 -6.02 5.58 2.55
CA ILE A 170 -5.52 6.82 1.96
C ILE A 170 -6.02 8.00 2.80
N ARG A 171 -5.12 8.90 3.20
CA ARG A 171 -5.44 10.04 4.09
C ARG A 171 -6.65 10.86 3.64
N GLY A 172 -6.79 11.10 2.34
CA GLY A 172 -7.94 11.84 1.78
C GLY A 172 -9.26 11.14 2.07
N THR A 173 -9.33 9.84 1.78
CA THR A 173 -10.49 8.98 2.06
C THR A 173 -10.74 8.83 3.55
N GLY A 174 -9.69 8.65 4.36
CA GLY A 174 -9.81 8.53 5.82
C GLY A 174 -10.53 9.73 6.46
N LYS A 175 -10.20 10.95 6.02
CA LYS A 175 -10.89 12.17 6.50
C LYS A 175 -12.39 12.18 6.21
N ILE A 176 -12.81 11.64 5.07
CA ILE A 176 -14.24 11.55 4.70
C ILE A 176 -14.98 10.64 5.68
N TYR A 177 -14.31 9.58 6.15
CA TYR A 177 -14.85 8.62 7.12
C TYR A 177 -14.55 8.96 8.58
N GLY A 178 -13.92 10.10 8.86
CA GLY A 178 -13.62 10.55 10.23
C GLY A 178 -12.46 9.82 10.92
N LEU A 179 -11.51 9.29 10.16
CA LEU A 179 -10.30 8.61 10.63
C LEU A 179 -9.08 9.55 10.73
#